data_AF-A0A1F0F5D2-F1
#
_entry.id   AF-A0A1F0F5D2-F1
#
_cell.length_a   1.000
_cell.length_b   1.000
_cell.length_c   1.000
_cell.angle_alpha   90.00
_cell.angle_beta   90.00
_cell.angle_gamma   90.00
#
_symmetry.space_group_name_H-M   'P 1'
#
loop_
_entity.id
_entity.type
_entity.pdbx_description
1 polymer ?
#
loop_
_entity_poly.entity_id
_entity_poly.type
_entity_poly.pdbx_seq_one_letter_code
_entity_poly.pdbx_strand_id
1 'polypeptide(L)'
;MFKINRKLKELKHNGERISLAIIGCGKMGASLINQLGDIDAIEVSLVIEHTPQKAKIALIDSGISEDKIINTDSYDEAYEALNKGFVVVSSNYRLAYKLLQITAVVDATGNPPFGAELAAKSIQYHKHFITLNVECDAVVGPILYDMAKKAGVVYTGIAGDEPGSIIDLCDFAYGIGLEILVAAKGKNNPLDNYANAEILKDQAKEKGLSPRMLTSFVDGTNTMIELNSVCNCLGFLPDTFGCHGIATSPETAVEDFKLKEDGGVLSSYKTVEFSPGMAPGVFLIVTSDKKEVRDLMKFLGFGDGPNYLLFRPYHLTSLETPITIYNAVLENEPTIAPLHGQVADTVSVAKRDIKKGEYLEGIGSDKVFGKLTDHTRSIKEDLLPIALITEKTKAIVDIPKDTVINLSMIELDEEATITKLRRRQNSMKL
;
A
#
# COMPACT_ATOMS: atom_id res chain seq x y z
N MET A 1 -6.84 0.57 -29.41
CA MET A 1 -5.43 1.00 -29.24
C MET A 1 -5.42 2.18 -28.24
N PHE A 2 -4.50 2.20 -27.27
CA PHE A 2 -4.36 3.23 -26.21
C PHE A 2 -5.64 3.61 -25.43
N LYS A 3 -6.28 2.62 -24.77
CA LYS A 3 -7.59 2.78 -24.06
C LYS A 3 -7.63 4.03 -23.15
N ILE A 4 -6.70 4.13 -22.22
CA ILE A 4 -6.65 5.20 -21.20
C ILE A 4 -6.52 6.57 -21.86
N ASN A 5 -5.47 6.78 -22.66
CA ASN A 5 -5.20 8.07 -23.31
C ASN A 5 -6.37 8.54 -24.18
N ARG A 6 -6.99 7.62 -24.94
CA ARG A 6 -8.13 7.95 -25.78
C ARG A 6 -9.33 8.41 -24.95
N LYS A 7 -9.73 7.65 -23.92
CA LYS A 7 -10.88 8.00 -23.08
C LYS A 7 -10.67 9.32 -22.33
N LEU A 8 -9.46 9.58 -21.82
CA LEU A 8 -9.14 10.84 -21.14
C LEU A 8 -9.21 12.05 -22.09
N LYS A 9 -8.75 11.90 -23.33
CA LYS A 9 -8.93 12.94 -24.37
C LYS A 9 -10.39 13.17 -24.72
N GLU A 10 -11.20 12.11 -24.80
CA GLU A 10 -12.65 12.21 -25.02
C GLU A 10 -13.33 12.98 -23.88
N LEU A 11 -13.00 12.69 -22.60
CA LEU A 11 -13.51 13.45 -21.44
C LEU A 11 -13.15 14.94 -21.55
N LYS A 12 -11.87 15.24 -21.80
CA LYS A 12 -11.42 16.63 -21.97
C LYS A 12 -12.16 17.35 -23.10
N HIS A 13 -12.38 16.68 -24.23
CA HIS A 13 -13.14 17.24 -25.35
C HIS A 13 -14.59 17.56 -24.97
N ASN A 14 -15.20 16.73 -24.14
CA ASN A 14 -16.57 16.91 -23.66
C ASN A 14 -16.69 17.90 -22.48
N GLY A 15 -15.58 18.47 -21.99
CA GLY A 15 -15.56 19.33 -20.82
C GLY A 15 -15.76 18.57 -19.50
N GLU A 16 -15.59 17.25 -19.51
CA GLU A 16 -15.66 16.38 -18.34
C GLU A 16 -14.28 16.18 -17.72
N ARG A 17 -14.24 15.91 -16.42
CA ARG A 17 -13.00 15.76 -15.66
C ARG A 17 -13.17 14.91 -14.41
N ILE A 18 -12.08 14.27 -13.99
CA ILE A 18 -11.91 13.66 -12.68
C ILE A 18 -11.28 14.72 -11.78
N SER A 19 -12.02 15.15 -10.74
CA SER A 19 -11.54 16.13 -9.77
C SER A 19 -11.01 15.42 -8.53
N LEU A 20 -9.74 15.63 -8.20
CA LEU A 20 -9.06 14.95 -7.11
C LEU A 20 -8.85 15.86 -5.90
N ALA A 21 -8.98 15.26 -4.72
CA ALA A 21 -8.38 15.76 -3.49
C ALA A 21 -7.15 14.91 -3.13
N ILE A 22 -5.97 15.52 -3.09
CA ILE A 22 -4.72 14.85 -2.69
C ILE A 22 -4.39 15.23 -1.25
N ILE A 23 -4.23 14.24 -0.37
CA ILE A 23 -3.98 14.45 1.05
C ILE A 23 -2.54 14.12 1.37
N GLY A 24 -1.78 15.14 1.77
CA GLY A 24 -0.35 15.06 2.02
C GLY A 24 0.48 15.40 0.78
N CYS A 25 1.39 16.36 0.93
CA CYS A 25 2.30 16.82 -0.11
C CYS A 25 3.77 16.48 0.26
N GLY A 26 3.97 15.26 0.76
CA GLY A 26 5.30 14.66 0.91
C GLY A 26 5.90 14.22 -0.43
N LYS A 27 6.93 13.36 -0.40
CA LYS A 27 7.62 12.88 -1.61
C LYS A 27 6.67 12.25 -2.63
N MET A 28 5.76 11.40 -2.17
CA MET A 28 4.79 10.68 -3.01
C MET A 28 3.66 11.59 -3.51
N GLY A 29 3.08 12.41 -2.63
CA GLY A 29 2.02 13.35 -3.02
C GLY A 29 2.49 14.42 -4.00
N ALA A 30 3.66 15.02 -3.77
CA ALA A 30 4.21 16.04 -4.66
C ALA A 30 4.57 15.47 -6.05
N SER A 31 5.18 14.29 -6.11
CA SER A 31 5.48 13.62 -7.39
C SER A 31 4.22 13.23 -8.15
N LEU A 32 3.16 12.77 -7.46
CA LEU A 32 1.86 12.53 -8.08
C LEU A 32 1.25 13.80 -8.66
N ILE A 33 1.23 14.90 -7.88
CA ILE A 33 0.71 16.20 -8.35
C ILE A 33 1.41 16.62 -9.65
N ASN A 34 2.74 16.52 -9.68
CA ASN A 34 3.53 16.83 -10.87
C ASN A 34 3.18 15.90 -12.05
N GLN A 35 3.12 14.59 -11.82
CA GLN A 35 2.80 13.62 -12.87
C GLN A 35 1.41 13.82 -13.47
N LEU A 36 0.44 14.29 -12.67
CA LEU A 36 -0.93 14.58 -13.11
C LEU A 36 -1.03 15.85 -13.96
N GLY A 37 -0.10 16.81 -13.82
CA GLY A 37 -0.06 18.03 -14.64
C GLY A 37 0.02 17.75 -16.15
N ASP A 38 0.55 16.60 -16.53
CA ASP A 38 0.71 16.16 -17.92
C ASP A 38 -0.42 15.24 -18.43
N ILE A 39 -1.49 15.03 -17.64
CA ILE A 39 -2.55 14.06 -17.95
C ILE A 39 -3.89 14.76 -18.19
N ASP A 40 -4.43 14.56 -19.39
CA ASP A 40 -5.74 15.11 -19.78
C ASP A 40 -6.86 14.64 -18.84
N ALA A 41 -7.77 15.55 -18.49
CA ALA A 41 -9.00 15.31 -17.73
C ALA A 41 -8.84 14.74 -16.31
N ILE A 42 -7.63 14.61 -15.77
CA ILE A 42 -7.40 14.30 -14.35
C ILE A 42 -6.85 15.55 -13.67
N GLU A 43 -7.67 16.23 -12.87
CA GLU A 43 -7.34 17.52 -12.28
C GLU A 43 -7.12 17.41 -10.77
N VAL A 44 -6.00 17.96 -10.29
CA VAL A 44 -5.78 18.20 -8.86
C VAL A 44 -6.55 19.47 -8.47
N SER A 45 -7.73 19.29 -7.89
CA SER A 45 -8.61 20.42 -7.52
C SER A 45 -8.39 20.87 -6.08
N LEU A 46 -8.01 19.95 -5.19
CA LEU A 46 -7.77 20.24 -3.78
C LEU A 46 -6.50 19.53 -3.31
N VAL A 47 -5.63 20.26 -2.61
CA VAL A 47 -4.50 19.67 -1.88
C VAL A 47 -4.65 19.99 -0.39
N ILE A 48 -4.69 18.94 0.42
CA ILE A 48 -4.70 19.05 1.87
C ILE A 48 -3.29 18.88 2.39
N GLU A 49 -2.76 19.90 3.06
CA GLU A 49 -1.41 19.91 3.60
C GLU A 49 -1.30 20.84 4.81
N HIS A 50 -0.68 20.37 5.90
CA HIS A 50 -0.46 21.16 7.11
C HIS A 50 0.49 22.34 6.88
N THR A 51 1.40 22.22 5.91
CA THR A 51 2.28 23.30 5.45
C THR A 51 1.85 23.78 4.06
N PRO A 52 0.88 24.72 3.93
CA PRO A 52 0.31 25.12 2.64
C PRO A 52 1.32 25.46 1.54
N GLN A 53 2.48 26.03 1.93
CA GLN A 53 3.55 26.36 0.99
C GLN A 53 4.09 25.14 0.22
N LYS A 54 4.14 23.95 0.84
CA LYS A 54 4.58 22.71 0.16
C LYS A 54 3.62 22.33 -0.97
N ALA A 55 2.31 22.36 -0.67
CA ALA A 55 1.27 22.11 -1.66
C ALA A 55 1.31 23.14 -2.80
N LYS A 56 1.47 24.42 -2.47
CA LYS A 56 1.59 25.49 -3.46
C LYS A 56 2.80 25.29 -4.39
N ILE A 57 3.97 24.94 -3.85
CA ILE A 57 5.16 24.63 -4.66
C ILE A 57 4.88 23.46 -5.60
N ALA A 58 4.34 22.35 -5.10
CA ALA A 58 4.06 21.18 -5.94
C ALA A 58 3.05 21.49 -7.07
N LEU A 59 2.04 22.32 -6.81
CA LEU A 59 1.08 22.75 -7.83
C LEU A 59 1.73 23.66 -8.88
N ILE A 60 2.57 24.61 -8.48
CA ILE A 60 3.32 25.47 -9.41
C ILE A 60 4.26 24.65 -10.27
N ASP A 61 5.00 23.72 -9.67
CA ASP A 61 5.92 22.82 -10.40
C ASP A 61 5.18 21.93 -11.40
N SER A 62 3.91 21.56 -11.11
CA SER A 62 3.03 20.84 -12.04
C SER A 62 2.44 21.69 -13.17
N GLY A 63 2.75 22.99 -13.21
CA GLY A 63 2.31 23.93 -14.25
C GLY A 63 1.07 24.76 -13.89
N ILE A 64 0.59 24.72 -12.65
CA ILE A 64 -0.55 25.53 -12.20
C ILE A 64 -0.07 26.93 -11.84
N SER A 65 -0.61 27.94 -12.52
CA SER A 65 -0.26 29.34 -12.26
C SER A 65 -0.62 29.76 -10.83
N GLU A 66 0.24 30.55 -10.19
CA GLU A 66 0.07 30.98 -8.80
C GLU A 66 -1.25 31.74 -8.57
N ASP A 67 -1.71 32.55 -9.53
CA ASP A 67 -2.98 33.27 -9.47
C ASP A 67 -4.21 32.36 -9.51
N LYS A 68 -4.03 31.08 -9.87
CA LYS A 68 -5.08 30.05 -9.86
C LYS A 68 -5.16 29.26 -8.56
N ILE A 69 -4.30 29.54 -7.58
CA ILE A 69 -4.23 28.82 -6.31
C ILE A 69 -4.84 29.67 -5.19
N ILE A 70 -5.89 29.15 -4.54
CA ILE A 70 -6.54 29.76 -3.39
C ILE A 70 -6.22 28.96 -2.14
N ASN A 71 -5.75 29.62 -1.09
CA ASN A 71 -5.53 28.99 0.22
C ASN A 71 -6.70 29.34 1.15
N THR A 72 -7.49 28.35 1.56
CA THR A 72 -8.62 28.55 2.48
C THR A 72 -8.97 27.27 3.23
N ASP A 73 -9.42 27.41 4.48
CA ASP A 73 -9.99 26.31 5.27
C ASP A 73 -11.53 26.37 5.35
N SER A 74 -12.13 27.39 4.75
CA SER A 74 -13.57 27.60 4.69
C SER A 74 -14.20 26.74 3.61
N TYR A 75 -15.29 26.06 3.95
CA TYR A 75 -16.06 25.27 2.99
C TYR A 75 -16.65 26.14 1.87
N ASP A 76 -17.26 27.28 2.23
CA ASP A 76 -17.96 28.13 1.26
C ASP A 76 -16.98 28.77 0.27
N GLU A 77 -15.84 29.27 0.77
CA GLU A 77 -14.80 29.85 -0.09
C GLU A 77 -14.18 28.79 -1.01
N ALA A 78 -13.89 27.60 -0.48
CA ALA A 78 -13.36 26.50 -1.29
C ALA A 78 -14.37 26.07 -2.37
N TYR A 79 -15.65 25.94 -2.01
CA TYR A 79 -16.72 25.59 -2.94
C TYR A 79 -16.83 26.59 -4.09
N GLU A 80 -16.82 27.89 -3.78
CA GLU A 80 -16.82 28.95 -4.79
C GLU A 80 -15.57 28.94 -5.66
N ALA A 81 -14.38 28.77 -5.06
CA ALA A 81 -13.11 28.74 -5.77
C ALA A 81 -13.10 27.60 -6.81
N LEU A 82 -13.51 26.39 -6.41
CA LEU A 82 -13.59 25.24 -7.33
C LEU A 82 -14.60 25.47 -8.47
N ASN A 83 -15.75 26.09 -8.21
CA ASN A 83 -16.72 26.42 -9.25
C ASN A 83 -16.19 27.44 -10.26
N LYS A 84 -15.31 28.34 -9.82
CA LYS A 84 -14.62 29.32 -10.68
C LYS A 84 -13.37 28.75 -11.37
N GLY A 85 -13.07 27.47 -11.17
CA GLY A 85 -11.92 26.77 -11.78
C GLY A 85 -10.58 27.08 -11.13
N PHE A 86 -10.57 27.53 -9.87
CA PHE A 86 -9.35 27.63 -9.07
C PHE A 86 -9.02 26.28 -8.42
N VAL A 87 -7.76 26.13 -8.04
CA VAL A 87 -7.28 25.01 -7.22
C VAL A 87 -7.17 25.47 -5.77
N VAL A 88 -7.63 24.64 -4.84
CA VAL A 88 -7.65 24.97 -3.41
C VAL A 88 -6.51 24.26 -2.68
N VAL A 89 -5.80 25.01 -1.84
CA VAL A 89 -4.92 24.47 -0.80
C VAL A 89 -5.57 24.70 0.55
N SER A 90 -5.54 23.70 1.42
CA SER A 90 -6.18 23.77 2.74
C SER A 90 -5.46 22.90 3.77
N SER A 91 -5.58 23.24 5.05
CA SER A 91 -5.22 22.37 6.18
C SER A 91 -6.43 21.59 6.72
N ASN A 92 -7.65 21.96 6.33
CA ASN A 92 -8.90 21.32 6.71
C ASN A 92 -9.21 20.10 5.82
N TYR A 93 -8.75 18.92 6.24
CA TYR A 93 -8.96 17.65 5.51
C TYR A 93 -10.44 17.30 5.27
N ARG A 94 -11.37 17.89 6.03
CA ARG A 94 -12.81 17.64 5.84
C ARG A 94 -13.32 18.13 4.48
N LEU A 95 -12.65 19.10 3.88
CA LEU A 95 -12.99 19.60 2.54
C LEU A 95 -12.88 18.48 1.49
N ALA A 96 -11.93 17.55 1.65
CA ALA A 96 -11.69 16.46 0.69
C ALA A 96 -12.91 15.57 0.44
N TYR A 97 -13.66 15.25 1.50
CA TYR A 97 -14.86 14.41 1.37
C TYR A 97 -16.16 15.21 1.37
N LYS A 98 -16.18 16.45 1.87
CA LYS A 98 -17.41 17.27 1.90
C LYS A 98 -17.69 18.03 0.60
N LEU A 99 -16.67 18.47 -0.13
CA LEU A 99 -16.87 19.23 -1.35
C LEU A 99 -17.48 18.33 -2.44
N LEU A 100 -18.58 18.78 -3.03
CA LEU A 100 -19.33 18.01 -4.02
C LEU A 100 -18.55 17.85 -5.33
N GLN A 101 -17.68 18.80 -5.64
CA GLN A 101 -16.86 18.82 -6.85
C GLN A 101 -15.83 17.69 -6.89
N ILE A 102 -15.36 17.22 -5.73
CA ILE A 102 -14.33 16.18 -5.64
C ILE A 102 -14.92 14.83 -6.02
N THR A 103 -14.30 14.14 -6.98
CA THR A 103 -14.68 12.80 -7.44
C THR A 103 -14.01 11.71 -6.61
N ALA A 104 -12.71 11.87 -6.33
CA ALA A 104 -11.91 10.88 -5.61
C ALA A 104 -10.92 11.55 -4.63
N VAL A 105 -10.63 10.84 -3.55
CA VAL A 105 -9.66 11.23 -2.52
C VAL A 105 -8.45 10.31 -2.62
N VAL A 106 -7.25 10.89 -2.68
CA VAL A 106 -5.97 10.16 -2.69
C VAL A 106 -5.24 10.39 -1.38
N ASP A 107 -5.07 9.34 -0.57
CA ASP A 107 -4.29 9.38 0.67
C ASP A 107 -2.80 9.12 0.40
N ALA A 108 -1.98 10.17 0.52
CA ALA A 108 -0.53 10.13 0.40
C ALA A 108 0.17 10.50 1.72
N THR A 109 -0.50 10.30 2.86
CA THR A 109 0.01 10.74 4.18
C THR A 109 0.98 9.77 4.84
N GLY A 110 0.83 8.46 4.59
CA GLY A 110 1.58 7.41 5.29
C GLY A 110 1.26 7.33 6.80
N ASN A 111 0.08 7.79 7.23
CA ASN A 111 -0.37 7.72 8.61
C ASN A 111 -1.57 6.77 8.72
N PRO A 112 -1.39 5.51 9.18
CA PRO A 112 -2.46 4.53 9.16
C PRO A 112 -3.73 4.96 9.95
N PRO A 113 -3.63 5.43 11.22
CA PRO A 113 -4.80 5.89 11.96
C PRO A 113 -5.61 6.99 11.26
N PHE A 114 -4.92 7.99 10.70
CA PHE A 114 -5.57 9.06 9.96
C PHE A 114 -6.14 8.59 8.63
N GLY A 115 -5.41 7.74 7.89
CA GLY A 115 -5.86 7.13 6.65
C GLY A 115 -7.16 6.34 6.84
N ALA A 116 -7.29 5.62 7.96
CA ALA A 116 -8.51 4.88 8.30
C ALA A 116 -9.72 5.80 8.53
N GLU A 117 -9.54 6.92 9.23
CA GLU A 117 -10.58 7.94 9.40
C GLU A 117 -10.98 8.57 8.07
N LEU A 118 -9.98 9.00 7.30
CA LEU A 118 -10.17 9.65 6.02
C LEU A 118 -10.89 8.71 5.02
N ALA A 119 -10.49 7.44 4.94
CA ALA A 119 -11.12 6.43 4.11
C ALA A 119 -12.59 6.24 4.47
N ALA A 120 -12.87 5.98 5.75
CA ALA A 120 -14.23 5.76 6.24
C ALA A 120 -15.13 6.97 5.97
N LYS A 121 -14.62 8.20 6.15
CA LYS A 121 -15.36 9.43 5.86
C LYS A 121 -15.55 9.65 4.36
N SER A 122 -14.54 9.43 3.54
CA SER A 122 -14.64 9.59 2.09
C SER A 122 -15.67 8.64 1.49
N ILE A 123 -15.67 7.38 1.93
CA ILE A 123 -16.64 6.37 1.52
C ILE A 123 -18.06 6.74 1.98
N GLN A 124 -18.24 7.23 3.20
CA GLN A 124 -19.54 7.71 3.71
C GLN A 124 -20.11 8.86 2.88
N TYR A 125 -19.26 9.66 2.24
CA TYR A 125 -19.63 10.75 1.35
C TYR A 125 -19.60 10.35 -0.13
N HIS A 126 -19.59 9.06 -0.43
CA HIS A 126 -19.58 8.49 -1.78
C HIS A 126 -18.47 9.04 -2.66
N LYS A 127 -17.25 9.15 -2.12
CA LYS A 127 -16.03 9.43 -2.88
C LYS A 127 -15.26 8.14 -3.11
N HIS A 128 -14.71 7.95 -4.31
CA HIS A 128 -13.70 6.92 -4.52
C HIS A 128 -12.50 7.21 -3.62
N PHE A 129 -11.92 6.17 -3.03
CA PHE A 129 -10.80 6.29 -2.11
C PHE A 129 -9.62 5.49 -2.62
N ILE A 130 -8.53 6.18 -2.92
CA ILE A 130 -7.30 5.62 -3.48
C ILE A 130 -6.21 5.86 -2.44
N THR A 131 -5.50 4.82 -2.02
CA THR A 131 -4.56 4.94 -0.91
C THR A 131 -3.16 4.48 -1.27
N LEU A 132 -2.17 5.30 -0.93
CA LEU A 132 -0.75 4.93 -0.90
C LEU A 132 -0.32 4.46 0.50
N ASN A 133 -1.26 4.43 1.45
CA ASN A 133 -1.06 4.06 2.85
C ASN A 133 -1.35 2.57 3.00
N VAL A 134 -0.46 1.75 2.45
CA VAL A 134 -0.54 0.28 2.47
C VAL A 134 -0.64 -0.25 3.90
N GLU A 135 -0.09 0.48 4.87
CA GLU A 135 -0.16 0.16 6.29
C GLU A 135 -1.59 0.21 6.83
N CYS A 136 -2.41 1.14 6.32
CA CYS A 136 -3.84 1.21 6.64
C CYS A 136 -4.61 0.06 5.98
N ASP A 137 -4.37 -0.19 4.68
CA ASP A 137 -5.00 -1.26 3.93
C ASP A 137 -4.72 -2.64 4.55
N ALA A 138 -3.46 -2.91 4.90
CA ALA A 138 -3.05 -4.18 5.49
C ALA A 138 -3.79 -4.53 6.79
N VAL A 139 -4.28 -3.53 7.56
CA VAL A 139 -4.90 -3.77 8.86
C VAL A 139 -6.42 -3.62 8.86
N VAL A 140 -6.98 -2.67 8.11
CA VAL A 140 -8.43 -2.38 8.06
C VAL A 140 -8.98 -2.28 6.63
N GLY A 141 -8.20 -2.66 5.63
CA GLY A 141 -8.62 -2.69 4.23
C GLY A 141 -9.90 -3.50 4.00
N PRO A 142 -10.07 -4.73 4.55
CA PRO A 142 -11.26 -5.54 4.30
C PRO A 142 -12.58 -4.85 4.69
N ILE A 143 -12.64 -4.21 5.85
CA ILE A 143 -13.84 -3.47 6.25
C ILE A 143 -14.05 -2.21 5.43
N LEU A 144 -12.97 -1.50 5.05
CA LEU A 144 -13.07 -0.32 4.18
C LEU A 144 -13.54 -0.70 2.76
N TYR A 145 -13.07 -1.83 2.24
CA TYR A 145 -13.48 -2.38 0.95
C TYR A 145 -14.96 -2.80 0.97
N ASP A 146 -15.42 -3.50 2.01
CA ASP A 146 -16.84 -3.83 2.18
C ASP A 146 -17.72 -2.57 2.29
N MET A 147 -17.27 -1.56 3.05
CA MET A 147 -17.96 -0.27 3.13
C MET A 147 -18.06 0.42 1.77
N ALA A 148 -16.97 0.42 0.98
CA ALA A 148 -16.94 1.03 -0.34
C ALA A 148 -17.88 0.34 -1.34
N LYS A 149 -17.88 -1.00 -1.36
CA LYS A 149 -18.83 -1.79 -2.17
C LYS A 149 -20.27 -1.46 -1.83
N LYS A 150 -20.60 -1.35 -0.54
CA LYS A 150 -21.96 -0.99 -0.08
C LYS A 150 -22.34 0.45 -0.43
N ALA A 151 -21.36 1.35 -0.48
CA ALA A 151 -21.56 2.75 -0.86
C ALA A 151 -21.55 2.98 -2.39
N GLY A 152 -21.24 1.95 -3.19
CA GLY A 152 -21.16 2.05 -4.65
C GLY A 152 -19.94 2.84 -5.15
N VAL A 153 -18.84 2.83 -4.38
CA VAL A 153 -17.57 3.50 -4.76
C VAL A 153 -16.40 2.52 -4.67
N VAL A 154 -15.27 2.90 -5.27
CA VAL A 154 -14.04 2.09 -5.25
C VAL A 154 -13.16 2.47 -4.06
N TYR A 155 -12.70 1.47 -3.32
CA TYR A 155 -11.57 1.54 -2.40
C TYR A 155 -10.44 0.70 -2.99
N THR A 156 -9.24 1.26 -3.12
CA THR A 156 -8.10 0.57 -3.76
C THR A 156 -6.76 1.09 -3.26
N GLY A 157 -5.77 0.19 -3.19
CA GLY A 157 -4.36 0.57 -3.25
C GLY A 157 -3.97 1.03 -4.65
N ILE A 158 -2.68 1.31 -4.88
CA ILE A 158 -2.20 1.90 -6.14
C ILE A 158 -1.36 0.94 -6.98
N ALA A 159 -1.36 1.18 -8.29
CA ALA A 159 -0.34 0.70 -9.21
C ALA A 159 1.01 1.38 -8.88
N GLY A 160 2.11 0.72 -9.21
CA GLY A 160 3.47 1.24 -9.02
C GLY A 160 4.05 1.04 -7.62
N ASP A 161 3.22 0.81 -6.60
CA ASP A 161 3.69 0.16 -5.37
C ASP A 161 3.84 -1.35 -5.60
N GLU A 162 4.67 -2.03 -4.82
CA GLU A 162 4.94 -3.45 -5.04
C GLU A 162 3.68 -4.33 -4.95
N PRO A 163 2.73 -4.14 -4.00
CA PRO A 163 1.49 -4.91 -3.98
C PRO A 163 0.68 -4.78 -5.28
N GLY A 164 0.42 -3.56 -5.74
CA GLY A 164 -0.33 -3.34 -6.99
C GLY A 164 0.40 -3.92 -8.21
N SER A 165 1.73 -3.77 -8.24
CA SER A 165 2.55 -4.32 -9.33
C SER A 165 2.53 -5.85 -9.36
N ILE A 166 2.46 -6.51 -8.20
CA ILE A 166 2.28 -7.97 -8.10
C ILE A 166 0.92 -8.34 -8.67
N ILE A 167 -0.16 -7.64 -8.28
CA ILE A 167 -1.51 -7.95 -8.74
C ILE A 167 -1.66 -7.75 -10.24
N ASP A 168 -1.04 -6.72 -10.83
CA ASP A 168 -0.99 -6.55 -12.30
C ASP A 168 -0.35 -7.77 -12.99
N LEU A 169 0.74 -8.31 -12.42
CA LEU A 169 1.42 -9.49 -12.95
C LEU A 169 0.59 -10.77 -12.74
N CYS A 170 -0.13 -10.86 -11.63
CA CYS A 170 -1.07 -11.94 -11.35
C CYS A 170 -2.26 -11.93 -12.32
N ASP A 171 -2.82 -10.75 -12.61
CA ASP A 171 -3.92 -10.59 -13.56
C ASP A 171 -3.51 -11.07 -14.96
N PHE A 172 -2.30 -10.71 -15.40
CA PHE A 172 -1.72 -11.26 -16.63
C PHE A 172 -1.61 -12.79 -16.58
N ALA A 173 -1.01 -13.36 -15.53
CA ALA A 173 -0.78 -14.80 -15.41
C ALA A 173 -2.10 -15.60 -15.41
N TYR A 174 -3.09 -15.17 -14.63
CA TYR A 174 -4.42 -15.78 -14.61
C TYR A 174 -5.15 -15.58 -15.95
N GLY A 175 -5.03 -14.41 -16.58
CA GLY A 175 -5.65 -14.10 -17.87
C GLY A 175 -5.18 -14.99 -19.02
N ILE A 176 -3.94 -15.50 -18.96
CA ILE A 176 -3.41 -16.47 -19.93
C ILE A 176 -3.50 -17.93 -19.44
N GLY A 177 -4.13 -18.18 -18.28
CA GLY A 177 -4.40 -19.51 -17.76
C GLY A 177 -3.21 -20.23 -17.11
N LEU A 178 -2.21 -19.49 -16.61
CA LEU A 178 -1.12 -20.06 -15.82
C LEU A 178 -1.50 -20.15 -14.33
N GLU A 179 -1.00 -21.18 -13.65
CA GLU A 179 -1.13 -21.28 -12.20
C GLU A 179 0.01 -20.53 -11.52
N ILE A 180 -0.30 -19.73 -10.48
CA ILE A 180 0.68 -18.99 -9.69
C ILE A 180 1.06 -19.82 -8.47
N LEU A 181 2.36 -20.12 -8.34
CA LEU A 181 2.92 -20.87 -7.22
C LEU A 181 3.48 -19.94 -6.13
N VAL A 182 4.11 -18.85 -6.53
CA VAL A 182 4.70 -17.85 -5.63
C VAL A 182 4.44 -16.47 -6.18
N ALA A 183 4.06 -15.53 -5.32
CA ALA A 183 4.00 -14.10 -5.63
C ALA A 183 4.99 -13.32 -4.75
N ALA A 184 5.92 -12.60 -5.35
CA ALA A 184 7.03 -12.04 -4.58
C ALA A 184 7.51 -10.66 -5.06
N LYS A 185 8.21 -9.97 -4.16
CA LYS A 185 8.85 -8.67 -4.44
C LYS A 185 10.36 -8.69 -4.22
N GLY A 186 11.06 -7.79 -4.91
CA GLY A 186 12.45 -7.46 -4.57
C GLY A 186 12.53 -6.61 -3.30
N LYS A 187 13.59 -6.79 -2.50
CA LYS A 187 13.91 -5.91 -1.37
C LYS A 187 15.07 -4.97 -1.72
N ASN A 188 14.82 -3.66 -1.69
CA ASN A 188 15.79 -2.62 -2.05
C ASN A 188 16.89 -2.37 -1.01
N ASN A 189 16.69 -2.80 0.24
CA ASN A 189 17.60 -2.53 1.35
C ASN A 189 18.00 -3.83 2.04
N PRO A 190 19.22 -3.91 2.60
CA PRO A 190 19.58 -5.00 3.51
C PRO A 190 18.57 -5.11 4.65
N LEU A 191 18.26 -6.33 5.06
CA LEU A 191 17.36 -6.58 6.19
C LEU A 191 18.14 -6.50 7.51
N ASP A 192 17.74 -5.59 8.39
CA ASP A 192 18.20 -5.53 9.78
C ASP A 192 17.02 -5.14 10.69
N ASN A 193 16.39 -6.15 11.30
CA ASN A 193 15.23 -5.99 12.18
C ASN A 193 15.49 -5.07 13.38
N TYR A 194 16.75 -4.82 13.77
CA TYR A 194 17.10 -3.99 14.92
C TYR A 194 17.58 -2.59 14.52
N ALA A 195 17.55 -2.26 13.23
CA ALA A 195 17.80 -0.91 12.78
C ALA A 195 16.82 0.08 13.42
N ASN A 196 17.29 1.29 13.68
CA ASN A 196 16.49 2.37 14.24
C ASN A 196 16.80 3.72 13.57
N ALA A 197 15.92 4.68 13.81
CA ALA A 197 15.97 5.99 13.17
C ALA A 197 17.25 6.79 13.48
N GLU A 198 17.84 6.59 14.66
CA GLU A 198 19.08 7.30 15.02
C GLU A 198 20.27 6.75 14.25
N ILE A 199 20.38 5.42 14.11
CA ILE A 199 21.44 4.76 13.33
C ILE A 199 21.37 5.17 11.85
N LEU A 200 20.16 5.25 11.29
CA LEU A 200 19.96 5.48 9.86
C LEU A 200 19.81 6.95 9.46
N LYS A 201 19.97 7.87 10.40
CA LYS A 201 19.68 9.30 10.24
C LYS A 201 20.45 9.94 9.09
N ASP A 202 21.75 9.70 9.00
CA ASP A 202 22.61 10.30 7.96
C ASP A 202 22.28 9.72 6.58
N GLN A 203 22.12 8.39 6.49
CA GLN A 203 21.72 7.73 5.26
C GLN A 203 20.31 8.18 4.78
N ALA A 204 19.39 8.41 5.71
CA ALA A 204 18.06 8.93 5.38
C ALA A 204 18.14 10.33 4.79
N LYS A 205 18.97 11.20 5.37
CA LYS A 205 19.22 12.56 4.87
C LYS A 205 19.80 12.53 3.46
N GLU A 206 20.79 11.68 3.19
CA GLU A 206 21.38 11.51 1.85
C GLU A 206 20.35 11.08 0.80
N LYS A 207 19.39 10.23 1.19
CA LYS A 207 18.30 9.73 0.32
C LYS A 207 17.09 10.67 0.24
N GLY A 208 17.09 11.78 0.97
CA GLY A 208 15.94 12.69 1.08
C GLY A 208 14.70 12.01 1.67
N LEU A 209 14.89 11.11 2.62
CA LEU A 209 13.84 10.37 3.33
C LEU A 209 13.79 10.78 4.81
N SER A 210 12.66 10.56 5.46
CA SER A 210 12.64 10.62 6.93
C SER A 210 13.38 9.40 7.51
N PRO A 211 14.11 9.54 8.63
CA PRO A 211 14.81 8.42 9.26
C PRO A 211 13.87 7.25 9.58
N ARG A 212 12.67 7.56 10.09
CA ARG A 212 11.63 6.58 10.42
C ARG A 212 11.18 5.76 9.21
N MET A 213 10.99 6.41 8.05
CA MET A 213 10.64 5.72 6.81
C MET A 213 11.77 4.78 6.36
N LEU A 214 13.02 5.26 6.35
CA LEU A 214 14.16 4.40 6.00
C LEU A 214 14.30 3.22 6.98
N THR A 215 14.07 3.43 8.28
CA THR A 215 14.03 2.34 9.28
C THR A 215 13.00 1.29 8.92
N SER A 216 11.79 1.66 8.53
CA SER A 216 10.75 0.68 8.14
C SER A 216 11.12 -0.15 6.91
N PHE A 217 11.96 0.39 6.02
CA PHE A 217 12.48 -0.33 4.86
C PHE A 217 13.58 -1.30 5.26
N VAL A 218 14.51 -0.87 6.12
CA VAL A 218 15.65 -1.68 6.57
C VAL A 218 15.21 -2.78 7.54
N ASP A 219 14.32 -2.48 8.49
CA ASP A 219 13.83 -3.45 9.49
C ASP A 219 12.83 -4.48 8.95
N GLY A 220 12.48 -4.36 7.66
CA GLY A 220 11.60 -5.29 6.98
C GLY A 220 10.10 -5.03 7.17
N THR A 221 9.71 -4.12 8.06
CA THR A 221 8.29 -3.84 8.35
C THR A 221 7.50 -3.50 7.09
N ASN A 222 8.04 -2.62 6.22
CA ASN A 222 7.36 -2.25 4.97
C ASN A 222 7.12 -3.47 4.08
N THR A 223 8.16 -4.31 3.90
CA THR A 223 8.08 -5.56 3.14
C THR A 223 6.97 -6.47 3.66
N MET A 224 6.85 -6.61 4.98
CA MET A 224 5.80 -7.45 5.58
C MET A 224 4.41 -6.89 5.32
N ILE A 225 4.24 -5.57 5.46
CA ILE A 225 2.96 -4.89 5.23
C ILE A 225 2.52 -5.00 3.76
N GLU A 226 3.43 -4.78 2.82
CA GLU A 226 3.12 -4.90 1.40
C GLU A 226 2.68 -6.31 1.04
N LEU A 227 3.42 -7.32 1.52
CA LEU A 227 3.05 -8.72 1.33
C LEU A 227 1.75 -9.08 2.06
N ASN A 228 1.41 -8.42 3.17
CA ASN A 228 0.11 -8.55 3.82
C ASN A 228 -1.03 -8.16 2.89
N SER A 229 -0.92 -7.02 2.20
CA SER A 229 -1.95 -6.59 1.24
C SER A 229 -2.08 -7.56 0.07
N VAL A 230 -0.95 -8.11 -0.41
CA VAL A 230 -0.94 -9.18 -1.43
C VAL A 230 -1.65 -10.44 -0.92
N CYS A 231 -1.37 -10.87 0.31
CA CYS A 231 -2.08 -11.99 0.94
C CYS A 231 -3.58 -11.74 0.95
N ASN A 232 -4.03 -10.59 1.47
CA ASN A 232 -5.45 -10.24 1.56
C ASN A 232 -6.13 -10.16 0.19
N CYS A 233 -5.37 -9.86 -0.87
CA CYS A 233 -5.87 -9.86 -2.25
C CYS A 233 -5.92 -11.24 -2.91
N LEU A 234 -4.92 -12.10 -2.70
CA LEU A 234 -4.78 -13.39 -3.39
C LEU A 234 -5.25 -14.61 -2.58
N GLY A 235 -5.39 -14.46 -1.26
CA GLY A 235 -5.56 -15.58 -0.33
C GLY A 235 -4.30 -16.41 -0.10
N PHE A 236 -3.14 -15.95 -0.60
CA PHE A 236 -1.85 -16.58 -0.36
C PHE A 236 -1.34 -16.24 1.05
N LEU A 237 -0.41 -17.04 1.58
CA LEU A 237 0.12 -16.87 2.93
C LEU A 237 1.65 -16.92 2.92
N PRO A 238 2.36 -16.41 3.94
CA PRO A 238 3.79 -16.66 4.05
C PRO A 238 4.06 -18.12 4.48
N ASP A 239 5.03 -18.79 3.86
CA ASP A 239 5.42 -20.16 4.24
C ASP A 239 6.02 -20.25 5.65
N THR A 240 6.60 -19.16 6.17
CA THR A 240 7.15 -19.05 7.53
C THR A 240 6.85 -17.68 8.17
N PHE A 241 7.05 -17.56 9.48
CA PHE A 241 6.81 -16.31 10.21
C PHE A 241 7.78 -15.19 9.79
N GLY A 242 7.26 -14.22 9.03
CA GLY A 242 8.03 -13.15 8.39
C GLY A 242 8.66 -13.54 7.06
N CYS A 243 8.18 -14.63 6.44
CA CYS A 243 8.74 -15.24 5.23
C CYS A 243 10.22 -15.67 5.38
N HIS A 244 10.81 -16.31 4.37
CA HIS A 244 12.21 -16.76 4.42
C HIS A 244 13.18 -15.67 3.97
N GLY A 245 12.79 -14.82 3.02
CA GLY A 245 13.66 -13.79 2.44
C GLY A 245 14.72 -14.40 1.52
N ILE A 246 14.28 -15.20 0.56
CA ILE A 246 15.13 -16.06 -0.30
C ILE A 246 15.99 -15.20 -1.22
N ALA A 247 17.32 -15.27 -1.05
CA ALA A 247 18.26 -14.61 -1.96
C ALA A 247 18.24 -15.30 -3.32
N THR A 248 17.98 -14.56 -4.40
CA THR A 248 17.89 -15.12 -5.76
C THR A 248 18.25 -14.09 -6.84
N SER A 249 18.27 -14.53 -8.09
CA SER A 249 18.36 -13.70 -9.29
C SER A 249 17.38 -14.20 -10.36
N PRO A 250 17.14 -13.45 -11.46
CA PRO A 250 16.28 -13.91 -12.55
C PRO A 250 16.68 -15.27 -13.13
N GLU A 251 17.96 -15.62 -13.06
CA GLU A 251 18.50 -16.88 -13.58
C GLU A 251 18.24 -18.08 -12.66
N THR A 252 18.15 -17.86 -11.33
CA THR A 252 18.03 -18.94 -10.33
C THR A 252 16.67 -19.00 -9.65
N ALA A 253 15.81 -18.00 -9.83
CA ALA A 253 14.52 -17.88 -9.14
C ALA A 253 13.61 -19.10 -9.25
N VAL A 254 13.59 -19.78 -10.40
CA VAL A 254 12.76 -21.00 -10.57
C VAL A 254 13.25 -22.15 -9.67
N GLU A 255 14.55 -22.25 -9.45
CA GLU A 255 15.16 -23.29 -8.61
C GLU A 255 15.08 -22.94 -7.13
N ASP A 256 15.39 -21.69 -6.77
CA ASP A 256 15.45 -21.23 -5.38
C ASP A 256 14.08 -21.27 -4.68
N PHE A 257 12.99 -21.16 -5.45
CA PHE A 257 11.60 -21.18 -4.97
C PHE A 257 10.91 -22.54 -5.14
N LYS A 258 11.67 -23.64 -5.19
CA LYS A 258 11.10 -25.00 -5.16
C LYS A 258 10.63 -25.41 -3.77
N LEU A 259 9.80 -26.45 -3.73
CA LEU A 259 9.46 -27.13 -2.49
C LEU A 259 10.67 -27.88 -1.93
N LYS A 260 10.68 -28.11 -0.61
CA LYS A 260 11.71 -28.91 0.07
C LYS A 260 11.84 -30.32 -0.49
N GLU A 261 10.73 -30.94 -0.92
CA GLU A 261 10.74 -32.26 -1.56
C GLU A 261 11.44 -32.26 -2.92
N ASP A 262 11.48 -31.10 -3.59
CA ASP A 262 12.16 -30.87 -4.87
C ASP A 262 13.54 -30.19 -4.70
N GLY A 263 14.07 -30.15 -3.47
CA GLY A 263 15.39 -29.59 -3.14
C GLY A 263 15.44 -28.08 -2.91
N GLY A 264 14.29 -27.39 -2.90
CA GLY A 264 14.17 -25.98 -2.54
C GLY A 264 13.94 -25.73 -1.04
N VAL A 265 13.39 -24.56 -0.72
CA VAL A 265 13.22 -24.09 0.67
C VAL A 265 11.75 -23.99 1.11
N LEU A 266 10.81 -23.97 0.17
CA LEU A 266 9.39 -23.79 0.47
C LEU A 266 8.78 -25.07 1.03
N SER A 267 7.89 -24.94 2.00
CA SER A 267 7.11 -26.06 2.53
C SER A 267 5.80 -26.25 1.74
N SER A 268 5.32 -25.20 1.09
CA SER A 268 4.13 -25.20 0.24
C SER A 268 4.16 -24.10 -0.83
N TYR A 269 3.36 -24.29 -1.88
CA TYR A 269 3.05 -23.25 -2.88
C TYR A 269 1.84 -22.42 -2.46
N LYS A 270 1.45 -21.45 -3.30
CA LYS A 270 0.51 -20.36 -3.00
C LYS A 270 1.01 -19.51 -1.84
N THR A 271 2.30 -19.21 -1.90
CA THR A 271 3.00 -18.41 -0.89
C THR A 271 3.33 -17.02 -1.41
N VAL A 272 3.33 -16.04 -0.51
CA VAL A 272 3.98 -14.75 -0.75
C VAL A 272 5.43 -14.80 -0.30
N GLU A 273 6.31 -14.04 -0.95
CA GLU A 273 7.71 -13.93 -0.53
C GLU A 273 8.39 -12.61 -0.91
N PHE A 274 9.62 -12.40 -0.42
CA PHE A 274 10.52 -11.37 -0.89
C PHE A 274 11.93 -11.92 -1.14
N SER A 275 12.71 -11.19 -1.94
CA SER A 275 14.08 -11.56 -2.25
C SER A 275 15.06 -10.37 -2.19
N PRO A 276 16.20 -10.50 -1.49
CA PRO A 276 17.36 -9.68 -1.79
C PRO A 276 17.96 -10.12 -3.14
N GLY A 277 18.00 -9.21 -4.12
CA GLY A 277 18.58 -9.46 -5.46
C GLY A 277 17.60 -9.25 -6.62
N MET A 278 16.30 -9.21 -6.36
CA MET A 278 15.25 -9.02 -7.37
C MET A 278 14.74 -7.58 -7.47
N ALA A 279 15.38 -6.64 -6.76
CA ALA A 279 14.92 -5.25 -6.66
C ALA A 279 15.64 -4.34 -7.68
N PRO A 280 14.96 -3.31 -8.23
CA PRO A 280 13.54 -2.98 -8.03
C PRO A 280 12.61 -3.92 -8.81
N GLY A 281 11.38 -4.10 -8.32
CA GLY A 281 10.35 -4.83 -9.04
C GLY A 281 9.76 -6.02 -8.30
N VAL A 282 8.99 -6.82 -9.04
CA VAL A 282 8.14 -7.89 -8.55
C VAL A 282 8.15 -9.08 -9.50
N PHE A 283 7.93 -10.28 -8.98
CA PHE A 283 7.97 -11.49 -9.78
C PHE A 283 7.00 -12.56 -9.31
N LEU A 284 6.65 -13.46 -10.22
CA LEU A 284 5.88 -14.66 -9.94
C LEU A 284 6.67 -15.89 -10.35
N ILE A 285 6.52 -16.97 -9.59
CA ILE A 285 6.79 -18.32 -10.08
C ILE A 285 5.45 -18.91 -10.50
N VAL A 286 5.36 -19.30 -11.77
CA VAL A 286 4.14 -19.83 -12.39
C VAL A 286 4.38 -21.21 -12.97
N THR A 287 3.32 -21.98 -13.21
CA THR A 287 3.43 -23.35 -13.74
C THR A 287 2.33 -23.69 -14.73
N SER A 288 2.57 -24.75 -15.52
CA SER A 288 1.57 -25.36 -16.40
C SER A 288 1.78 -26.88 -16.52
N ASP A 289 0.68 -27.62 -16.35
CA ASP A 289 0.63 -29.08 -16.52
C ASP A 289 0.52 -29.52 -18.00
N LYS A 290 0.28 -28.58 -18.94
CA LYS A 290 0.07 -28.88 -20.35
C LYS A 290 1.38 -29.07 -21.10
N LYS A 291 1.52 -30.20 -21.79
CA LYS A 291 2.74 -30.56 -22.54
C LYS A 291 3.07 -29.51 -23.61
N GLU A 292 2.08 -29.08 -24.38
CA GLU A 292 2.25 -28.11 -25.47
C GLU A 292 2.67 -26.74 -24.94
N VAL A 293 2.17 -26.33 -23.78
CA VAL A 293 2.59 -25.09 -23.11
C VAL A 293 4.05 -25.22 -22.68
N ARG A 294 4.44 -26.33 -22.06
CA ARG A 294 5.84 -26.55 -21.66
C ARG A 294 6.80 -26.58 -22.85
N ASP A 295 6.41 -27.27 -23.93
CA ASP A 295 7.20 -27.33 -25.17
C ASP A 295 7.40 -25.92 -25.76
N LEU A 296 6.34 -25.09 -25.75
CA LEU A 296 6.42 -23.70 -26.21
C LEU A 296 7.27 -22.82 -25.28
N MET A 297 7.07 -22.90 -23.96
CA MET A 297 7.87 -22.14 -22.99
C MET A 297 9.36 -22.46 -23.11
N LYS A 298 9.70 -23.74 -23.28
CA LYS A 298 11.06 -24.20 -23.57
C LYS A 298 11.59 -23.61 -24.88
N PHE A 299 10.79 -23.68 -25.96
CA PHE A 299 11.15 -23.10 -27.25
C PHE A 299 11.39 -21.57 -27.17
N LEU A 300 10.63 -20.86 -26.33
CA LEU A 300 10.76 -19.43 -26.08
C LEU A 300 11.93 -19.07 -25.14
N GLY A 301 12.61 -20.06 -24.54
CA GLY A 301 13.77 -19.83 -23.68
C GLY A 301 13.46 -19.65 -22.20
N PHE A 302 12.25 -19.99 -21.73
CA PHE A 302 11.88 -19.91 -20.31
C PHE A 302 12.36 -21.11 -19.48
N GLY A 303 13.02 -22.09 -20.10
CA GLY A 303 13.53 -23.30 -19.46
C GLY A 303 12.67 -24.54 -19.68
N ASP A 304 13.10 -25.66 -19.10
CA ASP A 304 12.47 -26.98 -19.31
C ASP A 304 11.11 -27.14 -18.61
N GLY A 305 10.79 -26.25 -17.67
CA GLY A 305 9.58 -26.32 -16.85
C GLY A 305 9.62 -27.39 -15.77
N PRO A 306 8.47 -27.65 -15.10
CA PRO A 306 7.16 -27.08 -15.38
C PRO A 306 6.98 -25.65 -14.84
N ASN A 307 7.93 -25.16 -14.05
CA ASN A 307 7.85 -23.85 -13.40
C ASN A 307 8.64 -22.79 -14.20
N TYR A 308 8.17 -21.55 -14.17
CA TYR A 308 8.70 -20.44 -14.95
C TYR A 308 8.68 -19.13 -14.15
N LEU A 309 9.60 -18.23 -14.45
CA LEU A 309 9.65 -16.88 -13.89
C LEU A 309 8.90 -15.89 -14.78
N LEU A 310 7.96 -15.16 -14.20
CA LEU A 310 7.48 -13.89 -14.74
C LEU A 310 8.06 -12.77 -13.90
N PHE A 311 8.81 -11.85 -14.51
CA PHE A 311 9.49 -10.79 -13.78
C PHE A 311 9.18 -9.42 -14.37
N ARG A 312 8.77 -8.50 -13.50
CA ARG A 312 8.64 -7.07 -13.80
C ARG A 312 9.77 -6.33 -13.07
N PRO A 313 10.86 -5.94 -13.75
CA PRO A 313 12.07 -5.37 -13.13
C PRO A 313 11.96 -3.88 -12.80
N TYR A 314 10.75 -3.39 -12.53
CA TYR A 314 10.49 -1.99 -12.22
C TYR A 314 9.12 -1.83 -11.57
N HIS A 315 8.99 -0.73 -10.83
CA HIS A 315 7.74 -0.15 -10.38
C HIS A 315 8.03 1.34 -10.11
N LEU A 316 7.12 2.24 -10.50
CA LEU A 316 7.36 3.68 -10.50
C LEU A 316 6.58 4.41 -9.41
N THR A 317 6.14 3.68 -8.39
CA THR A 317 5.47 4.20 -7.19
C THR A 317 4.32 5.15 -7.54
N SER A 318 4.33 6.37 -7.03
CA SER A 318 3.27 7.35 -7.23
C SER A 318 3.08 7.75 -8.70
N LEU A 319 4.06 7.51 -9.57
CA LEU A 319 3.98 7.87 -10.99
C LEU A 319 3.03 6.96 -11.79
N GLU A 320 2.68 5.78 -11.26
CA GLU A 320 1.71 4.87 -11.90
C GLU A 320 0.28 5.04 -11.38
N THR A 321 0.10 5.75 -10.26
CA THR A 321 -1.22 6.07 -9.67
C THR A 321 -2.23 6.66 -10.66
N PRO A 322 -1.87 7.43 -11.71
CA PRO A 322 -2.85 7.86 -12.71
C PRO A 322 -3.62 6.72 -13.39
N ILE A 323 -3.00 5.54 -13.55
CA ILE A 323 -3.68 4.34 -14.05
C ILE A 323 -4.76 3.88 -13.05
N THR A 324 -4.42 3.89 -11.77
CA THR A 324 -5.36 3.54 -10.69
C THR A 324 -6.52 4.53 -10.62
N ILE A 325 -6.25 5.83 -10.72
CA ILE A 325 -7.28 6.88 -10.73
C ILE A 325 -8.25 6.66 -11.89
N TYR A 326 -7.71 6.42 -13.10
CA TYR A 326 -8.51 6.12 -14.28
C TYR A 326 -9.41 4.89 -14.06
N ASN A 327 -8.83 3.75 -13.64
CA ASN A 327 -9.58 2.51 -13.43
C ASN A 327 -10.65 2.67 -12.34
N ALA A 328 -10.30 3.27 -11.21
CA ALA A 328 -11.20 3.43 -10.07
C ALA A 328 -12.41 4.32 -10.39
N VAL A 329 -12.21 5.41 -11.13
CA VAL A 329 -13.26 6.41 -11.38
C VAL A 329 -14.05 6.12 -12.65
N LEU A 330 -13.40 5.68 -13.74
CA LEU A 330 -14.07 5.51 -15.03
C LEU A 330 -14.45 4.07 -15.36
N GLU A 331 -13.69 3.10 -14.84
CA GLU A 331 -13.98 1.68 -15.03
C GLU A 331 -14.65 1.06 -13.80
N ASN A 332 -14.67 1.78 -12.66
CA ASN A 332 -15.15 1.27 -11.38
C ASN A 332 -14.41 0.00 -10.93
N GLU A 333 -13.12 -0.08 -11.23
CA GLU A 333 -12.25 -1.22 -10.95
C GLU A 333 -11.11 -0.84 -10.00
N PRO A 334 -10.89 -1.59 -8.90
CA PRO A 334 -9.72 -1.41 -8.05
C PRO A 334 -8.46 -1.99 -8.72
N THR A 335 -7.30 -1.40 -8.46
CA THR A 335 -5.99 -1.98 -8.82
C THR A 335 -5.63 -3.12 -7.87
N ILE A 336 -5.76 -2.89 -6.57
CA ILE A 336 -5.61 -3.92 -5.54
C ILE A 336 -6.63 -3.65 -4.44
N ALA A 337 -7.33 -4.71 -4.06
CA ALA A 337 -8.28 -4.72 -2.96
C ALA A 337 -8.22 -6.07 -2.23
N PRO A 338 -8.59 -6.12 -0.94
CA PRO A 338 -8.57 -7.35 -0.15
C PRO A 338 -9.73 -8.28 -0.50
N LEU A 339 -9.66 -8.92 -1.68
CA LEU A 339 -10.72 -9.78 -2.22
C LEU A 339 -11.02 -11.02 -1.37
N HIS A 340 -10.05 -11.47 -0.56
CA HIS A 340 -10.18 -12.63 0.32
C HIS A 340 -10.37 -12.25 1.80
N GLY A 341 -10.70 -10.99 2.08
CA GLY A 341 -10.84 -10.50 3.45
C GLY A 341 -9.49 -10.37 4.14
N GLN A 342 -9.46 -10.52 5.47
CA GLN A 342 -8.22 -10.52 6.23
C GLN A 342 -7.67 -11.95 6.31
N VAL A 343 -6.60 -12.25 5.58
CA VAL A 343 -5.99 -13.59 5.57
C VAL A 343 -4.61 -13.62 6.23
N ALA A 344 -3.92 -12.48 6.29
CA ALA A 344 -2.63 -12.34 6.97
C ALA A 344 -2.61 -11.08 7.85
N ASP A 345 -1.68 -11.02 8.81
CA ASP A 345 -1.40 -9.83 9.62
C ASP A 345 0.10 -9.60 9.76
N THR A 346 0.53 -8.34 9.66
CA THR A 346 1.86 -7.90 10.08
C THR A 346 1.84 -7.53 11.56
N VAL A 347 2.37 -8.42 12.39
CA VAL A 347 2.33 -8.31 13.86
C VAL A 347 3.63 -7.75 14.43
N SER A 348 3.55 -7.19 15.63
CA SER A 348 4.63 -6.46 16.26
C SER A 348 5.60 -7.37 17.02
N VAL A 349 6.90 -7.16 16.84
CA VAL A 349 7.98 -7.83 17.60
C VAL A 349 8.86 -6.78 18.25
N ALA A 350 9.20 -6.94 19.53
CA ALA A 350 10.00 -5.99 20.28
C ALA A 350 11.47 -5.96 19.80
N LYS A 351 11.99 -4.79 19.42
CA LYS A 351 13.41 -4.57 19.04
C LYS A 351 14.35 -4.57 20.24
N ARG A 352 13.82 -4.19 21.41
CA ARG A 352 14.52 -4.08 22.69
C ARG A 352 13.55 -4.37 23.84
N ASP A 353 14.08 -4.41 25.05
CA ASP A 353 13.24 -4.42 26.24
C ASP A 353 12.39 -3.13 26.31
N ILE A 354 11.09 -3.29 26.55
CA ILE A 354 10.11 -2.21 26.75
C ILE A 354 9.59 -2.33 28.17
N LYS A 355 9.63 -1.22 28.92
CA LYS A 355 9.20 -1.23 30.32
C LYS A 355 7.69 -1.03 30.47
N LYS A 356 7.12 -1.61 31.52
CA LYS A 356 5.75 -1.31 31.93
C LYS A 356 5.58 0.19 32.07
N GLY A 357 4.54 0.72 31.45
CA GLY A 357 4.21 2.14 31.45
C GLY A 357 4.80 2.92 30.27
N GLU A 358 5.69 2.33 29.49
CA GLU A 358 6.27 2.96 28.30
C GLU A 358 5.25 2.99 27.14
N TYR A 359 5.20 4.11 26.42
CA TYR A 359 4.40 4.23 25.20
C TYR A 359 5.12 3.60 24.01
N LEU A 360 4.38 2.87 23.19
CA LEU A 360 4.89 2.29 21.96
C LEU A 360 4.85 3.32 20.82
N GLU A 361 5.78 3.16 19.89
CA GLU A 361 5.75 3.79 18.58
C GLU A 361 5.78 2.66 17.55
N GLY A 362 4.93 2.71 16.53
CA GLY A 362 4.78 1.62 15.57
C GLY A 362 5.87 1.58 14.50
N ILE A 363 5.44 1.48 13.24
CA ILE A 363 6.30 1.35 12.05
C ILE A 363 7.50 2.30 12.09
N GLY A 364 8.70 1.76 11.85
CA GLY A 364 9.95 2.51 11.76
C GLY A 364 10.50 3.05 13.09
N SER A 365 9.95 2.65 14.24
CA SER A 365 10.44 3.06 15.56
C SER A 365 11.68 2.27 16.02
N ASP A 366 12.24 2.65 17.17
CA ASP A 366 13.26 1.90 17.89
C ASP A 366 12.69 0.78 18.77
N LYS A 367 11.35 0.69 18.91
CA LYS A 367 10.68 -0.19 19.87
C LYS A 367 10.22 -1.50 19.25
N VAL A 368 9.67 -1.46 18.03
CA VAL A 368 9.09 -2.64 17.38
C VAL A 368 9.38 -2.70 15.88
N PHE A 369 9.39 -3.92 15.33
CA PHE A 369 9.35 -4.18 13.89
C PHE A 369 8.20 -5.15 13.55
N GLY A 370 7.79 -5.18 12.29
CA GLY A 370 6.70 -6.03 11.80
C GLY A 370 7.19 -7.40 11.31
N LYS A 371 6.41 -8.46 11.58
CA LYS A 371 6.54 -9.76 10.92
C LYS A 371 5.19 -10.26 10.41
N LEU A 372 5.17 -10.77 9.18
CA LEU A 372 3.97 -11.31 8.56
C LEU A 372 3.60 -12.69 9.11
N THR A 373 2.31 -12.91 9.38
CA THR A 373 1.78 -14.20 9.80
C THR A 373 0.35 -14.41 9.28
N ASP A 374 -0.15 -15.64 9.35
CA ASP A 374 -1.54 -15.96 9.02
C ASP A 374 -2.52 -15.33 10.03
N HIS A 375 -3.65 -14.81 9.53
CA HIS A 375 -4.65 -14.10 10.34
C HIS A 375 -5.32 -15.00 11.39
N THR A 376 -5.54 -16.28 11.10
CA THR A 376 -6.03 -17.28 12.06
C THR A 376 -5.10 -17.38 13.26
N ARG A 377 -3.79 -17.40 13.04
CA ARG A 377 -2.80 -17.38 14.12
C ARG A 377 -2.87 -16.07 14.89
N SER A 378 -2.90 -14.95 14.19
CA SER A 378 -3.01 -13.61 14.77
C SER A 378 -4.20 -13.47 15.73
N ILE A 379 -5.39 -13.94 15.32
CA ILE A 379 -6.59 -13.96 16.17
C ILE A 379 -6.46 -14.93 17.34
N LYS A 380 -5.95 -16.15 17.09
CA LYS A 380 -5.82 -17.18 18.14
C LYS A 380 -4.86 -16.78 19.25
N GLU A 381 -3.75 -16.13 18.90
CA GLU A 381 -2.71 -15.67 19.83
C GLU A 381 -2.95 -14.22 20.30
N ASP A 382 -4.03 -13.58 19.85
CA ASP A 382 -4.40 -12.19 20.14
C ASP A 382 -3.25 -11.20 19.87
N LEU A 383 -2.54 -11.42 18.76
CA LEU A 383 -1.33 -10.66 18.40
C LEU A 383 -1.68 -9.19 18.09
N LEU A 384 -0.72 -8.29 18.28
CA LEU A 384 -0.85 -6.86 17.98
C LEU A 384 -0.38 -6.55 16.54
N PRO A 385 -1.28 -6.28 15.57
CA PRO A 385 -0.89 -5.74 14.28
C PRO A 385 -0.17 -4.39 14.44
N ILE A 386 0.98 -4.24 13.79
CA ILE A 386 1.86 -3.09 14.03
C ILE A 386 1.23 -1.75 13.62
N ALA A 387 0.36 -1.75 12.60
CA ALA A 387 -0.34 -0.56 12.14
C ALA A 387 -1.47 -0.10 13.08
N LEU A 388 -1.85 -0.89 14.09
CA LEU A 388 -2.77 -0.44 15.16
C LEU A 388 -2.08 0.42 16.22
N ILE A 389 -0.74 0.43 16.27
CA ILE A 389 0.00 1.21 17.27
C ILE A 389 -0.19 2.70 17.00
N THR A 390 -0.83 3.37 17.95
CA THR A 390 -0.97 4.83 18.01
C THR A 390 -0.04 5.43 19.07
N GLU A 391 0.06 6.75 19.11
CA GLU A 391 0.81 7.47 20.15
C GLU A 391 0.32 7.20 21.59
N LYS A 392 -0.92 6.72 21.76
CA LYS A 392 -1.48 6.36 23.07
C LYS A 392 -1.30 4.89 23.43
N THR A 393 -0.73 4.08 22.54
CA THR A 393 -0.52 2.65 22.83
C THR A 393 0.56 2.50 23.90
N LYS A 394 0.28 1.74 24.96
CA LYS A 394 1.15 1.70 26.14
C LYS A 394 1.37 0.28 26.64
N ALA A 395 2.59 -0.07 27.02
CA ALA A 395 2.89 -1.35 27.65
C ALA A 395 2.32 -1.40 29.08
N ILE A 396 1.60 -2.48 29.42
CA ILE A 396 1.06 -2.70 30.77
C ILE A 396 1.84 -3.73 31.58
N VAL A 397 2.83 -4.36 30.95
CA VAL A 397 3.84 -5.27 31.52
C VAL A 397 5.23 -4.91 30.98
N ASP A 398 6.28 -5.44 31.60
CA ASP A 398 7.62 -5.44 30.99
C ASP A 398 7.62 -6.43 29.82
N ILE A 399 8.07 -6.00 28.64
CA ILE A 399 8.12 -6.79 27.41
C ILE A 399 9.60 -6.98 27.04
N PRO A 400 10.15 -8.20 27.16
CA PRO A 400 11.53 -8.47 26.74
C PRO A 400 11.73 -8.28 25.24
N LYS A 401 12.96 -7.96 24.84
CA LYS A 401 13.41 -8.01 23.44
C LYS A 401 13.00 -9.34 22.77
N ASP A 402 12.68 -9.27 21.47
CA ASP A 402 12.29 -10.40 20.60
C ASP A 402 10.92 -11.02 20.92
N THR A 403 10.19 -10.46 21.89
CA THR A 403 8.82 -10.90 22.20
C THR A 403 7.87 -10.48 21.08
N VAL A 404 7.08 -11.44 20.58
CA VAL A 404 5.92 -11.15 19.73
C VAL A 404 4.82 -10.59 20.62
N ILE A 405 4.42 -9.35 20.36
CA ILE A 405 3.52 -8.61 21.23
C ILE A 405 2.06 -9.01 20.97
N ASN A 406 1.34 -9.34 22.04
CA ASN A 406 -0.10 -9.56 22.01
C ASN A 406 -0.86 -8.45 22.75
N LEU A 407 -2.17 -8.37 22.54
CA LEU A 407 -2.99 -7.30 23.09
C LEU A 407 -3.07 -7.34 24.62
N SER A 408 -2.80 -8.47 25.27
CA SER A 408 -2.74 -8.54 26.74
C SER A 408 -1.52 -7.85 27.35
N MET A 409 -0.50 -7.53 26.54
CA MET A 409 0.71 -6.83 26.99
C MET A 409 0.58 -5.30 26.88
N ILE A 410 -0.46 -4.79 26.21
CA ILE A 410 -0.61 -3.38 25.89
C ILE A 410 -2.00 -2.84 26.25
N GLU A 411 -2.10 -1.52 26.32
CA GLU A 411 -3.33 -0.74 26.34
C GLU A 411 -3.43 0.00 25.00
N LEU A 412 -4.48 -0.29 24.21
CA LEU A 412 -4.74 0.36 22.92
C LEU A 412 -5.56 1.64 23.08
N ASP A 413 -5.46 2.52 22.08
CA ASP A 413 -6.44 3.59 21.89
C ASP A 413 -7.74 3.01 21.31
N GLU A 414 -8.64 2.57 22.19
CA GLU A 414 -9.97 2.06 21.79
C GLU A 414 -10.85 3.15 21.16
N GLU A 415 -10.52 4.44 21.32
CA GLU A 415 -11.25 5.53 20.69
C GLU A 415 -10.81 5.80 19.25
N ALA A 416 -9.60 5.37 18.86
CA ALA A 416 -9.07 5.56 17.51
C ALA A 416 -9.94 4.83 16.46
N THR A 417 -10.20 5.50 15.34
CA THR A 417 -11.02 4.97 14.26
C THR A 417 -10.49 3.64 13.72
N ILE A 418 -9.17 3.53 13.57
CA ILE A 418 -8.53 2.30 13.08
C ILE A 418 -8.76 1.12 14.03
N THR A 419 -8.70 1.33 15.35
CA THR A 419 -8.99 0.31 16.36
C THR A 419 -10.44 -0.14 16.26
N LYS A 420 -11.39 0.82 16.24
CA LYS A 420 -12.83 0.53 16.10
C LYS A 420 -13.15 -0.24 14.82
N LEU A 421 -12.54 0.15 13.70
CA LEU A 421 -12.68 -0.54 12.42
C LEU A 421 -12.13 -1.96 12.49
N ARG A 422 -10.93 -2.17 13.06
CA ARG A 422 -10.37 -3.52 13.19
C ARG A 422 -11.19 -4.41 14.09
N ARG A 423 -11.68 -3.92 15.24
CA ARG A 423 -12.57 -4.65 16.13
C ARG A 423 -13.86 -5.08 15.41
N ARG A 424 -14.44 -4.17 14.61
CA ARG A 424 -15.62 -4.47 13.80
C ARG A 424 -15.31 -5.46 12.67
N GLN A 425 -14.16 -5.33 12.02
CA GLN A 425 -13.73 -6.26 10.97
C GLN A 425 -13.65 -7.70 11.51
N ASN A 426 -13.00 -7.88 12.67
CA ASN A 426 -12.86 -9.19 13.31
C ASN A 426 -14.20 -9.83 13.74
N SER A 427 -15.27 -9.04 13.92
CA SER A 427 -16.60 -9.56 14.27
C SER A 427 -17.46 -9.88 13.05
N MET A 428 -16.99 -9.54 11.85
CA MET A 428 -17.66 -9.80 10.59
C MET A 428 -17.02 -10.99 9.86
N LYS A 429 -17.80 -11.67 9.02
CA LYS A 429 -17.26 -12.60 8.03
C LYS A 429 -17.01 -11.82 6.74
N LEU A 430 -15.86 -11.16 6.67
CA LEU A 430 -15.43 -10.33 5.54
C LEU A 430 -14.37 -11.02 4.71
#